data_AF-A0A7Y4U5V6-F1
#
_entry.id   AF-A0A7Y4U5V6-F1
#
_cell.length_a   1.000
_cell.length_b   1.000
_cell.length_c   1.000
_cell.angle_alpha   90.00
_cell.angle_beta   90.00
_cell.angle_gamma   90.00
#
_symmetry.space_group_name_H-M   'P 1'
#
loop_
_entity.id
_entity.type
_entity.pdbx_description
1 polymer ?
#
loop_
_entity_poly.entity_id
_entity_poly.type
_entity_poly.pdbx_seq_one_letter_code
_entity_poly.pdbx_strand_id
1 'polypeptide(L)'
;MNLSKEQGDSHLEDLKWTPDRLAHGVLVKLQEVPFDVRLFKLVAPDGDIDWVITNDLAETVTAQVAEDSSDVRWQGEELHRGSKQLTGSEQCQGRAARAQRNHLACCYHA
;
A
#
# COMPACT_ATOMS: atom_id res chain seq x y z
N MET A 1 5.97 -8.14 15.67
CA MET A 1 5.54 -6.73 15.77
C MET A 1 4.98 -6.52 17.17
N ASN A 2 5.27 -5.38 17.80
CA ASN A 2 5.00 -5.20 19.23
C ASN A 2 4.11 -3.98 19.50
N LEU A 3 3.12 -4.16 20.36
CA LEU A 3 2.22 -3.10 20.85
C LEU A 3 2.91 -2.22 21.92
N SER A 4 3.95 -2.74 22.58
CA SER A 4 4.75 -2.02 23.57
C SER A 4 6.17 -2.60 23.64
N LYS A 5 7.14 -1.86 24.21
CA LYS A 5 8.52 -2.35 24.42
C LYS A 5 8.61 -3.61 25.30
N GLU A 6 7.56 -3.92 26.07
CA GLU A 6 7.54 -5.00 27.05
C GLU A 6 6.83 -6.27 26.54
N GLN A 7 6.08 -6.18 25.44
CA GLN A 7 5.46 -7.33 24.78
C GLN A 7 6.38 -7.89 23.70
N GLY A 8 6.62 -9.20 23.74
CA GLY A 8 7.41 -9.91 22.73
C GLY A 8 6.69 -10.00 21.38
N ASP A 9 7.45 -10.35 20.34
CA ASP A 9 6.99 -10.35 18.95
C ASP A 9 5.69 -11.14 18.77
N SER A 10 4.65 -10.42 18.39
CA SER A 10 3.32 -10.98 18.09
C SER A 10 3.07 -11.00 16.59
N HIS A 11 2.35 -12.04 16.12
CA HIS A 11 1.86 -12.09 14.73
C HIS A 11 0.64 -11.17 14.56
N LEU A 12 0.39 -10.71 13.34
CA LEU A 12 -0.74 -9.81 13.03
C LEU A 12 -2.11 -10.39 13.42
N GLU A 13 -2.25 -11.70 13.27
CA GLU A 13 -3.49 -12.43 13.56
C GLU A 13 -3.76 -12.60 15.06
N ASP A 14 -2.72 -12.53 15.90
CA ASP A 14 -2.83 -12.69 17.35
C ASP A 14 -3.29 -11.40 18.05
N LEU A 15 -3.33 -10.28 17.33
CA LEU A 15 -3.80 -9.00 17.85
C LEU A 15 -5.31 -9.06 18.13
N LYS A 16 -5.69 -8.67 19.35
CA LYS A 16 -7.10 -8.45 19.68
C LYS A 16 -7.61 -7.19 18.97
N TRP A 17 -8.53 -7.39 18.03
CA TRP A 17 -9.23 -6.35 17.28
C TRP A 17 -10.54 -5.99 17.96
N THR A 18 -10.52 -4.91 18.75
CA THR A 18 -11.73 -4.29 19.32
C THR A 18 -12.38 -3.36 18.28
N PRO A 19 -13.67 -3.00 18.42
CA PRO A 19 -14.33 -2.05 17.51
C PRO A 19 -13.57 -0.73 17.37
N ASP A 20 -12.99 -0.24 18.46
CA ASP A 20 -12.15 0.96 18.48
C ASP A 20 -10.87 0.81 17.63
N ARG A 21 -10.16 -0.32 17.76
CA ARG A 21 -8.96 -0.62 16.95
C ARG A 21 -9.28 -0.86 15.48
N LEU A 22 -10.48 -1.36 15.18
CA LEU A 22 -10.95 -1.48 13.79
C LEU A 22 -11.24 -0.09 13.20
N ALA A 23 -11.73 0.86 13.99
CA ALA A 23 -12.05 2.21 13.52
C ALA A 23 -10.82 3.14 13.45
N HIS A 24 -9.90 3.05 14.40
CA HIS A 24 -8.78 3.98 14.57
C HIS A 24 -7.40 3.35 14.33
N GLY A 25 -7.34 2.05 14.06
CA GLY A 25 -6.09 1.33 13.96
C GLY A 25 -5.38 1.18 15.30
N VAL A 26 -4.16 0.67 15.25
CA VAL A 26 -3.34 0.42 16.44
C VAL A 26 -1.91 0.88 16.21
N LEU A 27 -1.34 1.56 17.21
CA LEU A 27 0.07 1.93 17.18
C LEU A 27 0.93 0.70 17.49
N VAL A 28 1.91 0.45 16.65
CA VAL A 28 2.74 -0.74 16.71
C VAL A 28 4.16 -0.41 16.27
N LYS A 29 5.10 -1.11 16.88
CA LYS A 29 6.51 -1.03 16.53
C LYS A 29 6.92 -2.20 15.66
N LEU A 30 7.43 -1.88 14.47
CA LEU A 30 8.06 -2.83 13.56
C LEU A 30 9.49 -3.14 14.02
N GLN A 31 9.96 -4.35 13.74
CA GLN A 31 11.29 -4.81 14.19
C GLN A 31 12.43 -4.02 13.55
N GLU A 32 12.33 -3.75 12.25
CA GLU A 32 13.39 -3.11 11.47
C GLU A 32 13.18 -1.61 11.23
N VAL A 33 12.16 -1.01 11.87
CA VAL A 33 11.81 0.41 11.69
C VAL A 33 11.95 1.15 13.02
N PRO A 34 12.70 2.26 13.07
CA PRO A 34 13.03 2.93 14.34
C PRO A 34 11.91 3.82 14.90
N PHE A 35 10.74 3.86 14.27
CA PHE A 35 9.59 4.67 14.66
C PHE A 35 8.30 3.83 14.70
N ASP A 36 7.32 4.32 15.44
CA ASP A 36 6.01 3.68 15.53
C ASP A 36 5.20 3.94 14.26
N VAL A 37 4.38 2.97 13.88
CA VAL A 37 3.45 3.08 12.76
C VAL A 37 2.05 2.77 13.23
N ARG A 38 1.05 3.30 12.53
CA ARG A 38 -0.35 2.96 12.75
C ARG A 38 -0.75 1.85 11.78
N LEU A 39 -1.22 0.74 12.33
CA LEU A 39 -1.68 -0.44 11.60
C LEU A 39 -3.21 -0.49 11.60
N PHE A 40 -3.78 -0.72 10.41
CA PHE A 40 -5.20 -0.93 10.19
C PHE A 40 -5.44 -2.34 9.66
N LYS A 41 -6.55 -2.92 10.11
CA LYS A 41 -7.12 -4.14 9.57
C LYS A 41 -8.39 -3.77 8.81
N LEU A 42 -8.32 -3.76 7.48
CA LEU A 42 -9.47 -3.56 6.62
C LEU A 42 -10.04 -4.93 6.28
N VAL A 43 -11.36 -5.08 6.39
CA VAL A 43 -12.05 -6.35 6.12
C VAL A 43 -13.07 -6.09 5.04
N ALA A 44 -12.84 -6.64 3.86
CA ALA A 44 -13.74 -6.55 2.73
C ALA A 44 -15.05 -7.33 3.00
N PRO A 45 -16.15 -7.02 2.29
CA PRO A 45 -17.43 -7.70 2.48
C PRO A 45 -17.41 -9.22 2.26
N ASP A 46 -16.48 -9.72 1.47
CA ASP A 46 -16.24 -11.15 1.19
C ASP A 46 -15.36 -11.82 2.25
N GLY A 47 -14.79 -11.06 3.19
CA GLY A 47 -13.96 -11.54 4.28
C GLY A 47 -12.45 -11.45 4.00
N ASP A 48 -12.04 -10.96 2.83
CA ASP A 48 -10.62 -10.69 2.56
C ASP A 48 -10.10 -9.57 3.46
N ILE A 49 -8.85 -9.70 3.90
CA ILE A 49 -8.23 -8.79 4.86
C ILE A 49 -7.08 -8.05 4.19
N ASP A 50 -7.18 -6.73 4.19
CA ASP A 50 -6.10 -5.84 3.80
C ASP A 50 -5.45 -5.20 5.02
N TRP A 51 -4.14 -5.35 5.11
CA TRP A 51 -3.32 -4.78 6.17
C TRP A 51 -2.68 -3.49 5.68
N VAL A 52 -3.13 -2.35 6.23
CA VAL A 52 -2.60 -1.03 5.86
C VAL A 52 -1.77 -0.48 7.00
N ILE A 53 -0.55 -0.02 6.69
CA ILE A 53 0.32 0.67 7.64
C ILE A 53 0.60 2.09 7.17
N THR A 54 0.61 3.04 8.10
CA THR A 54 0.95 4.43 7.83
C THR A 54 1.86 5.00 8.92
N ASN A 55 2.73 5.94 8.56
CA ASN A 55 3.48 6.73 9.54
C ASN A 55 2.71 7.97 10.02
N ASP A 56 1.52 8.23 9.46
CA ASP A 56 0.65 9.30 9.95
C ASP A 56 -0.05 8.83 11.23
N LEU A 57 0.40 9.37 12.35
CA LEU A 57 -0.06 8.97 13.67
C LEU A 57 -1.21 9.85 14.17
N ALA A 58 -1.71 10.80 13.38
CA ALA A 58 -2.80 11.66 13.79
C ALA A 58 -4.07 10.84 14.12
N GLU A 59 -4.78 11.22 15.19
CA GLU A 59 -6.02 10.55 15.60
C GLU A 59 -7.15 10.69 14.55
N THR A 60 -7.03 11.68 13.66
CA THR A 60 -7.93 11.90 12.53
C THR A 60 -7.79 10.83 11.44
N VAL A 61 -6.70 10.05 11.44
CA VAL A 61 -6.52 8.93 10.50
C VAL A 61 -7.33 7.74 10.99
N THR A 62 -8.53 7.61 10.47
CA THR A 62 -9.42 6.47 10.72
C THR A 62 -9.19 5.37 9.67
N ALA A 63 -9.79 4.20 9.88
CA ALA A 63 -9.76 3.11 8.92
C ALA A 63 -10.33 3.52 7.56
N GLN A 64 -11.39 4.34 7.52
CA GLN A 64 -11.91 4.87 6.26
C GLN A 64 -10.89 5.74 5.53
N VAL A 65 -10.22 6.65 6.25
CA VAL A 65 -9.19 7.52 5.65
C VAL A 65 -8.01 6.68 5.13
N ALA A 66 -7.63 5.63 5.87
CA ALA A 66 -6.58 4.72 5.47
C ALA A 66 -6.98 3.88 4.23
N GLU A 67 -8.23 3.40 4.18
CA GLU A 67 -8.82 2.69 3.04
C GLU A 67 -8.84 3.58 1.80
N ASP A 68 -9.45 4.76 1.87
CA ASP A 68 -9.54 5.74 0.77
C ASP A 68 -8.14 6.10 0.22
N SER A 69 -7.17 6.25 1.12
CA SER A 69 -5.77 6.53 0.76
C SER A 69 -5.05 5.31 0.16
N SER A 70 -5.47 4.10 0.51
CA SER A 70 -4.92 2.87 -0.06
C SER A 70 -5.52 2.56 -1.44
N ASP A 71 -6.78 2.92 -1.68
CA ASP A 71 -7.49 2.70 -2.93
C ASP A 71 -6.86 3.45 -4.11
N VAL A 72 -6.35 4.67 -3.87
CA VAL A 72 -5.64 5.43 -4.91
C VAL A 72 -4.36 4.72 -5.38
N ARG A 73 -3.82 3.76 -4.62
CA ARG A 73 -2.67 2.93 -5.05
C ARG A 73 -3.02 2.10 -6.29
N TRP A 74 -4.27 1.64 -6.39
CA TRP A 74 -4.73 0.83 -7.52
C TRP A 74 -4.66 1.59 -8.85
N GLN A 75 -4.88 2.91 -8.83
CA GLN A 75 -4.79 3.77 -10.03
C GLN A 75 -3.40 3.69 -10.68
N GLY A 76 -2.34 3.47 -9.90
CA GLY A 76 -0.99 3.25 -10.43
C GLY A 76 -0.88 1.94 -11.22
N GLU A 77 -1.55 0.88 -10.76
CA GLU A 77 -1.60 -0.40 -11.48
C GLU A 77 -2.46 -0.29 -12.75
N GLU A 78 -3.60 0.40 -12.68
CA GLU A 78 -4.43 0.69 -13.85
C GLU A 78 -3.66 1.49 -14.91
N LEU A 79 -2.92 2.53 -14.50
CA LEU A 79 -2.07 3.31 -15.39
C LEU A 79 -0.99 2.44 -16.05
N HIS A 80 -0.31 1.59 -15.29
CA HIS A 80 0.71 0.69 -15.83
C HIS A 80 0.13 -0.31 -16.83
N ARG A 81 -1.04 -0.87 -16.50
CA ARG A 81 -1.76 -1.82 -17.37
C ARG A 81 -2.21 -1.15 -18.67
N GLY A 82 -2.80 0.03 -18.58
CA GLY A 82 -3.21 0.85 -19.72
C GLY A 82 -2.01 1.25 -20.59
N SER A 83 -0.90 1.68 -19.97
CA SER A 83 0.33 2.03 -20.68
C SER A 83 0.81 0.85 -21.54
N LYS A 84 0.92 -0.35 -20.98
CA LYS A 84 1.37 -1.53 -21.74
C LYS A 84 0.44 -1.91 -22.88
N GLN A 85 -0.86 -1.97 -22.59
CA GLN A 85 -1.86 -2.53 -23.50
C GLN A 85 -2.24 -1.57 -24.63
N LEU A 86 -2.32 -0.26 -24.33
CA LEU A 86 -2.92 0.72 -25.24
C LEU A 86 -1.88 1.57 -25.99
N THR A 87 -0.68 1.73 -25.44
CA THR A 87 0.35 2.63 -26.03
C THR A 87 1.45 1.89 -26.80
N GLY A 88 1.47 0.55 -26.73
CA GLY A 88 2.51 -0.25 -27.37
C GLY A 88 3.89 -0.11 -26.73
N SER A 89 3.96 0.29 -25.45
CA SER A 89 5.22 0.52 -24.73
C SER A 89 6.11 -0.73 -24.67
N GLU A 90 5.54 -1.93 -24.72
CA GLU A 90 6.25 -3.23 -24.75
C GLU A 90 6.53 -3.76 -26.17
N GLN A 91 6.22 -3.01 -27.23
CA GLN A 91 6.31 -3.48 -28.62
C GLN A 91 7.56 -2.98 -29.37
N CYS A 92 8.46 -2.25 -28.70
CA CYS A 92 9.67 -1.70 -29.32
C CYS A 92 10.63 -2.80 -29.78
N GLN A 93 10.92 -2.85 -31.09
CA GLN A 93 11.87 -3.80 -31.67
C GLN A 93 13.33 -3.28 -31.69
N GLY A 94 13.57 -2.04 -31.25
CA GLY A 94 14.90 -1.43 -31.24
C GLY A 94 15.81 -2.07 -30.18
N ARG A 95 17.00 -2.55 -30.54
CA ARG A 95 17.89 -3.22 -29.55
C ARG A 95 18.76 -2.25 -28.75
N ALA A 96 18.91 -1.01 -29.21
CA ALA A 96 19.69 0.00 -28.51
C ALA A 96 18.90 0.59 -27.33
N ALA A 97 19.53 0.68 -26.17
CA ALA A 97 18.91 1.21 -24.95
C ALA A 97 18.35 2.64 -25.12
N ARG A 98 18.99 3.47 -25.95
CA ARG A 98 18.49 4.82 -26.29
C ARG A 98 17.18 4.76 -27.09
N ALA A 99 17.08 3.86 -28.06
CA ALA A 99 15.87 3.70 -28.86
C ALA A 99 14.69 3.22 -28.00
N GLN A 100 14.94 2.27 -27.10
CA GLN A 100 13.95 1.79 -26.12
C GLN A 100 13.43 2.91 -25.21
N ARG A 101 14.33 3.72 -24.62
CA ARG A 101 13.91 4.86 -23.79
C ARG A 101 13.13 5.92 -24.57
N ASN A 102 13.56 6.22 -25.80
CA ASN A 102 12.83 7.17 -26.66
C ASN A 102 11.43 6.66 -27.00
N HIS A 103 11.28 5.36 -27.30
CA HIS A 103 9.99 4.72 -27.55
C HIS A 103 9.06 4.83 -26.35
N LEU A 104 9.55 4.47 -25.15
CA LEU A 104 8.78 4.60 -23.91
C LEU A 104 8.33 6.04 -23.65
N ALA A 105 9.18 7.03 -23.90
CA ALA A 105 8.83 8.44 -23.78
C ALA A 105 7.70 8.83 -24.76
N CYS A 106 7.80 8.41 -26.03
CA CYS A 106 6.74 8.63 -27.02
C CYS A 106 5.41 8.00 -26.57
N CYS A 107 5.45 6.75 -26.13
CA CYS A 107 4.27 6.02 -25.63
C CYS A 107 3.61 6.70 -24.43
N TYR A 108 4.39 7.33 -23.55
CA TYR A 108 3.88 8.04 -22.38
C TYR A 108 3.23 9.40 -22.73
N HIS A 109 3.64 10.02 -23.84
CA HIS A 109 3.12 11.32 -24.32
C HIS A 109 1.95 11.22 -25.31
N ALA A 110 1.59 10.00 -25.74
CA ALA A 110 0.52 9.74 -26.71
C ALA A 110 -0.86 9.78 -26.06
#